data_AF-A0AA38U8A1-F1
#
_entry.id   AF-A0AA38U8A1-F1
#
_cell.length_a   1.000
_cell.length_b   1.000
_cell.length_c   1.000
_cell.angle_alpha   90.00
_cell.angle_beta   90.00
_cell.angle_gamma   90.00
#
_symmetry.space_group_name_H-M   'P 1'
#
loop_
_entity.id
_entity.type
_entity.pdbx_description
1 polymer ?
#
loop_
_entity_poly.entity_id
_entity_poly.type
_entity_poly.pdbx_seq_one_letter_code
_entity_poly.pdbx_strand_id
1 'polypeptide(L)'
;MWHARFAHINTNVIALMKRRDLVVDGLDITDASLNGKCEPCLHAKPTRRPFDSIVTPATEVLFRIHLDLWGKARTMSLGGAWYMMLAVDD
;
A
#
# COMPACT_ATOMS: atom_id res chain seq x y z
N MET A 1 -0.29 13.01 21.17
CA MET A 1 0.30 14.34 20.83
C MET A 1 1.74 14.23 20.29
N TRP A 2 2.65 13.47 20.92
CA TRP A 2 4.05 13.34 20.46
C TRP A 2 4.24 12.69 19.10
N HIS A 3 3.44 11.66 18.78
CA HIS A 3 3.43 11.05 17.45
C HIS A 3 3.31 12.08 16.32
N ALA A 4 2.36 13.03 16.41
CA ALA A 4 2.19 14.08 15.41
C ALA A 4 3.34 15.10 15.42
N ARG A 5 3.84 15.48 16.61
CA ARG A 5 4.98 16.43 16.75
C ARG A 5 6.27 15.90 16.13
N PHE A 6 6.50 14.59 16.19
CA PHE A 6 7.62 13.93 15.51
C PHE A 6 7.26 13.48 14.09
N ALA A 7 6.47 14.28 13.38
CA ALA A 7 6.10 14.03 11.98
C ALA A 7 5.53 12.62 11.72
N HIS A 8 4.67 12.15 12.61
CA HIS A 8 3.99 10.85 12.48
C HIS A 8 4.93 9.64 12.44
N ILE A 9 6.03 9.70 13.20
CA ILE A 9 6.93 8.56 13.40
C ILE A 9 6.21 7.41 14.11
N ASN A 10 6.64 6.16 13.84
CA ASN A 10 6.06 4.98 14.49
C ASN A 10 6.12 5.11 16.02
N THR A 11 5.00 4.83 16.70
CA THR A 11 4.89 4.90 18.16
C THR A 11 5.88 3.97 18.87
N ASN A 12 6.29 2.86 18.24
CA ASN A 12 7.36 1.98 18.74
C ASN A 12 8.73 2.68 18.81
N VAL A 13 9.00 3.63 17.91
CA VAL A 13 10.24 4.42 17.95
C VAL A 13 10.20 5.38 19.13
N ILE A 14 9.06 6.03 19.36
CA ILE A 14 8.84 6.90 20.52
C ILE A 14 9.00 6.10 21.84
N ALA A 15 8.45 4.89 21.90
CA ALA A 15 8.63 3.96 23.02
C ALA A 15 10.10 3.58 23.23
N LEU A 16 10.84 3.34 22.14
CA LEU A 16 12.27 3.03 22.19
C LEU A 16 13.09 4.21 22.71
N MET A 17 12.79 5.43 22.25
CA MET A 17 13.47 6.65 22.72
C MET A 17 13.30 6.83 24.22
N LYS A 18 12.08 6.63 24.75
CA LYS A 18 11.84 6.65 26.20
C LYS A 18 12.64 5.58 26.94
N ARG A 19 12.61 4.32 26.47
CA ARG A 19 13.34 3.21 27.12
C ARG A 19 14.85 3.39 27.13
N ARG A 20 15.40 4.13 26.18
CA ARG A 20 16.84 4.40 26.06
C ARG A 20 17.26 5.73 26.69
N ASP A 21 16.36 6.41 27.39
CA ASP A 21 16.61 7.71 28.01
C ASP A 21 17.12 8.77 27.01
N LEU A 22 16.63 8.69 25.76
CA LEU A 22 17.01 9.60 24.66
C LEU A 22 16.06 10.81 24.59
N VAL A 23 15.37 11.10 25.68
CA VAL A 23 14.24 12.03 25.73
C VAL A 23 14.54 13.14 26.71
N VAL A 24 14.19 14.37 26.35
CA VAL A 24 14.40 15.54 27.22
C VAL A 24 13.36 15.59 28.34
N ASP A 25 13.69 16.29 29.43
CA ASP A 25 12.77 16.58 30.52
C ASP A 25 11.44 17.15 29.98
N GLY A 26 10.33 16.60 30.45
CA GLY A 26 8.97 16.99 30.03
C GLY A 26 8.32 16.08 28.98
N LEU A 27 9.00 15.04 28.51
CA LEU A 27 8.41 14.02 27.66
C LEU A 27 7.73 12.89 28.48
N ASP A 28 6.58 13.19 29.09
CA ASP A 28 5.77 12.17 29.77
C ASP A 28 4.92 11.36 28.77
N ILE A 29 5.42 10.18 28.40
CA ILE A 29 4.75 9.22 27.50
C ILE A 29 4.32 8.02 28.33
N THR A 30 3.02 7.81 28.49
CA THR A 30 2.47 6.55 29.04
C THR A 30 2.24 5.53 27.93
N ASP A 31 2.17 4.24 28.25
CA ASP A 31 1.84 3.21 27.24
C ASP A 31 0.46 3.46 26.61
N ALA A 32 -0.49 4.00 27.38
CA ALA A 32 -1.78 4.44 26.87
C ALA A 32 -1.67 5.53 25.78
N SER A 33 -0.66 6.42 25.89
CA SER A 33 -0.42 7.48 24.91
C SER A 33 0.14 6.98 23.56
N LEU A 34 0.60 5.72 23.51
CA LEU A 34 1.17 5.06 22.33
C LEU A 34 0.18 4.16 21.59
N ASN A 35 -0.96 3.82 22.21
CA ASN A 35 -1.94 2.85 21.69
C ASN A 35 -3.12 3.49 20.91
N GLY A 36 -2.92 4.70 20.37
CA GLY A 36 -3.94 5.40 19.59
C GLY A 36 -3.85 5.16 18.07
N LYS A 37 -5.01 5.10 17.40
CA LYS A 37 -5.07 5.21 15.94
C LYS A 37 -4.94 6.67 15.54
N CYS A 38 -3.96 6.98 14.70
CA CYS A 38 -3.80 8.32 14.12
C CYS A 38 -4.48 8.36 12.75
N GLU A 39 -5.55 9.13 12.61
CA GLU A 39 -6.32 9.27 11.37
C GLU A 39 -5.43 9.66 10.17
N PRO A 40 -4.56 10.70 10.23
CA PRO A 40 -3.62 10.99 9.15
C PRO A 40 -2.75 9.80 8.74
N CYS A 41 -2.27 9.00 9.70
CA CYS A 41 -1.48 7.80 9.40
C CYS A 41 -2.30 6.69 8.78
N LEU A 42 -3.57 6.53 9.16
CA LEU A 42 -4.45 5.54 8.55
C LEU A 42 -4.67 5.85 7.07
N HIS A 43 -4.80 7.13 6.71
CA HIS A 43 -4.95 7.57 5.32
C HIS A 43 -3.64 7.59 4.54
N ALA A 44 -2.53 7.99 5.16
CA ALA A 44 -1.23 8.15 4.48
C ALA A 44 -0.37 6.88 4.46
N LYS A 45 -0.57 5.96 5.41
CA LYS A 45 0.22 4.72 5.57
C LYS A 45 -0.68 3.48 5.75
N PRO A 46 -1.68 3.25 4.88
CA PRO A 46 -2.50 2.05 4.98
C PRO A 46 -1.65 0.81 4.69
N THR A 47 -1.80 -0.23 5.52
CA THR A 47 -1.25 -1.54 5.20
C THR A 47 -2.19 -2.25 4.23
N ARG A 48 -1.64 -2.74 3.12
CA ARG A 48 -2.42 -3.53 2.16
C ARG A 48 -2.79 -4.86 2.81
N ARG A 49 -4.09 -5.12 2.98
CA ARG A 49 -4.58 -6.44 3.37
C ARG A 49 -4.28 -7.44 2.23
N PRO A 50 -3.88 -8.68 2.53
CA PRO A 50 -3.77 -9.73 1.51
C PRO A 50 -5.09 -9.93 0.76
N PHE A 51 -5.01 -10.39 -0.48
CA PHE A 51 -6.20 -10.81 -1.22
C PHE A 51 -6.78 -12.07 -0.59
N ASP A 52 -8.11 -12.09 -0.42
CA ASP A 52 -8.81 -13.23 0.19
C ASP A 52 -9.07 -14.39 -0.78
N SER A 53 -8.94 -14.16 -2.08
CA SER A 53 -9.30 -15.12 -3.12
C SER A 53 -8.15 -16.08 -3.44
N ILE A 54 -8.46 -17.37 -3.46
CA ILE A 54 -7.62 -18.38 -4.12
C ILE A 54 -7.80 -18.21 -5.63
N VAL A 55 -6.72 -17.94 -6.35
CA VAL A 55 -6.74 -17.89 -7.81
C VAL A 55 -6.54 -19.31 -8.34
N THR A 56 -7.59 -19.90 -8.89
CA THR A 56 -7.53 -21.22 -9.55
C THR A 56 -7.41 -21.05 -11.06
N PRO A 57 -6.44 -21.69 -11.72
CA PRO A 57 -6.35 -21.74 -13.19
C PRO A 57 -7.55 -22.45 -13.80
N ALA A 58 -7.91 -22.08 -15.03
CA ALA A 58 -8.82 -22.80 -15.89
C ALA A 58 -8.21 -24.15 -16.28
N THR A 59 -9.05 -25.19 -16.34
CA THR A 59 -8.63 -26.54 -16.72
C THR A 59 -9.03 -26.90 -18.15
N GLU A 60 -9.85 -26.08 -18.79
CA GLU A 60 -10.36 -26.27 -20.14
C GLU A 60 -9.91 -25.12 -21.04
N VAL A 61 -9.55 -25.45 -22.27
CA VAL A 61 -9.07 -24.48 -23.28
C VAL A 61 -10.18 -23.47 -23.58
N LEU A 62 -9.83 -22.17 -23.59
CA LEU A 62 -10.75 -21.05 -23.82
C LEU A 62 -11.88 -20.91 -22.79
N PHE A 63 -11.76 -21.55 -21.61
CA PHE A 63 -12.74 -21.40 -20.54
C PHE A 63 -12.72 -19.99 -19.92
N ARG A 64 -11.54 -19.37 -19.86
CA ARG A 64 -11.36 -18.01 -19.34
C ARG A 64 -10.33 -17.27 -20.17
N ILE A 65 -10.76 -16.17 -20.79
CA ILE A 65 -9.88 -15.28 -21.57
C ILE A 65 -9.74 -13.96 -20.81
N HIS A 66 -8.51 -13.58 -20.50
CA HIS A 66 -8.17 -12.26 -19.98
C HIS A 66 -7.97 -11.30 -21.14
N LEU A 67 -8.77 -10.22 -21.14
CA LEU A 67 -8.68 -9.17 -22.14
C LEU A 67 -8.13 -7.89 -21.50
N ASP A 68 -7.16 -7.28 -22.16
CA ASP A 68 -6.65 -5.96 -21.81
C ASP A 68 -6.54 -5.07 -23.05
N LEU A 69 -6.74 -3.76 -22.88
CA LEU A 69 -6.57 -2.79 -23.96
C LEU A 69 -5.39 -1.88 -23.63
N TRP A 70 -4.27 -2.16 -24.28
CA TRP A 70 -3.09 -1.34 -24.16
C TRP A 70 -3.16 -0.11 -25.08
N GLY A 71 -2.95 1.09 -24.53
CA GLY A 71 -2.83 2.33 -25.29
C GLY A 71 -3.35 3.56 -24.52
N LYS A 72 -3.34 4.76 -25.09
CA LYS A 72 -2.85 5.16 -26.43
C LYS A 72 -1.32 5.10 -26.50
N ALA A 73 -0.77 4.43 -27.51
CA ALA A 73 0.66 4.43 -27.77
C ALA A 73 1.18 5.85 -28.07
N ARG A 74 2.43 6.14 -27.70
CA ARG A 74 3.07 7.42 -28.06
C ARG A 74 3.28 7.56 -29.57
N THR A 75 3.55 6.44 -30.24
CA THR A 75 3.81 6.38 -31.68
C THR A 75 2.83 5.40 -32.30
N MET A 76 2.26 5.79 -33.44
CA MET A 76 1.36 4.93 -34.22
C MET A 76 2.13 3.70 -34.71
N SER A 77 1.48 2.53 -34.70
CA SER A 77 2.07 1.33 -35.30
C SER A 77 2.22 1.50 -36.81
N LEU A 78 3.05 0.65 -37.42
CA LEU A 78 3.20 0.62 -38.88
C LEU A 78 1.87 0.36 -39.62
N GLY A 79 0.93 -0.32 -38.96
CA GLY A 79 -0.41 -0.60 -39.48
C GLY A 79 -1.46 0.48 -39.17
N GLY A 80 -1.05 1.63 -38.62
CA GLY A 80 -1.96 2.75 -38.35
C GLY A 80 -2.71 2.67 -37.01
N ALA A 81 -2.40 1.70 -36.15
CA ALA A 81 -3.08 1.50 -34.88
C ALA A 81 -2.39 2.26 -33.73
N TRP A 82 -3.20 2.74 -32.78
CA TRP A 82 -2.73 3.41 -31.55
C TRP A 82 -2.96 2.59 -30.29
N TYR A 83 -3.75 1.52 -30.41
CA TYR A 83 -4.15 0.65 -29.32
C TYR A 83 -3.92 -0.79 -29.75
N MET A 84 -3.66 -1.65 -28.77
CA MET A 84 -3.52 -3.09 -28.95
C MET A 84 -4.42 -3.78 -27.95
N MET A 85 -5.29 -4.66 -28.43
CA MET A 85 -6.04 -5.57 -27.57
C MET A 85 -5.22 -6.83 -27.33
N LEU A 86 -5.01 -7.16 -26.07
CA LEU A 86 -4.41 -8.41 -25.62
C LEU A 86 -5.54 -9.37 -25.26
N ALA A 87 -5.47 -10.59 -25.78
CA ALA A 87 -6.36 -11.68 -25.42
C ALA A 87 -5.51 -12.90 -25.07
N VAL A 88 -5.60 -13.33 -23.81
CA VAL A 88 -4.79 -14.41 -23.25
C VAL A 88 -5.71 -15.44 -22.62
N ASP A 89 -5.66 -16.67 -23.12
CA ASP A 89 -6.29 -17.82 -22.45
C ASP A 89 -5.57 -18.09 -21.12
N ASP A 90 -6.34 -18.42 -20.09
CA ASP A 90 -5.89 -18.51 -18.70
C ASP A 90 -4.88 -19.64 -18.41
#